data_AF-A0A0N1JZ70-F1
#
_entry.id   AF-A0A0N1JZ70-F1
#
_cell.length_a   1.000
_cell.length_b   1.000
_cell.length_c   1.000
_cell.angle_alpha   90.00
_cell.angle_beta   90.00
_cell.angle_gamma   90.00
#
_symmetry.space_group_name_H-M   'P 1'
#
loop_
_entity.id
_entity.type
_entity.pdbx_description
1 polymer ?
#
loop_
_entity_poly.entity_id
_entity_poly.type
_entity_poly.pdbx_seq_one_letter_code
_entity_poly.pdbx_strand_id
1 'polypeptide(L)' 'WHPEHGDRCQHLTFTCPGLDRENLLALLDSCLLTDAEYAAGPKSWRELSHAFDELLDPVA' A
#
# COMPACT_ATOMS: atom_id res chain seq x y z
N TRP A 1 3.21 -12.70 12.13
CA TRP A 1 2.06 -13.41 12.75
C TRP A 1 1.42 -12.57 13.85
N HIS A 2 0.17 -12.15 13.68
CA HIS A 2 -0.65 -11.47 14.69
C HIS A 2 -1.67 -12.45 15.28
N PRO A 3 -1.93 -12.47 16.61
CA PRO A 3 -2.83 -13.45 17.22
C PRO A 3 -4.25 -13.48 16.63
N GLU A 4 -4.79 -12.31 16.26
CA GLU A 4 -6.15 -12.21 15.70
C GLU A 4 -6.20 -12.31 14.17
N HIS A 5 -5.07 -12.13 13.49
CA HIS A 5 -5.05 -11.91 12.03
C HIS A 5 -4.09 -12.81 11.27
N GLY A 6 -3.31 -13.64 11.98
CA GLY A 6 -2.31 -14.52 11.40
C GLY A 6 -1.19 -13.75 10.71
N ASP A 7 -0.57 -14.40 9.73
CA ASP A 7 0.36 -13.74 8.81
C ASP A 7 -0.44 -13.17 7.64
N ARG A 8 -0.62 -11.85 7.63
CA ARG A 8 -1.21 -11.15 6.48
C ARG A 8 -0.13 -10.98 5.42
N CYS A 9 -0.09 -11.91 4.47
CA CYS A 9 0.75 -11.81 3.29
C CYS A 9 -0.06 -11.25 2.12
N GLN A 10 0.49 -10.26 1.42
CA GLN A 10 -0.07 -9.75 0.17
C GLN A 10 0.82 -10.22 -0.98
N HIS A 11 0.22 -10.79 -2.01
CA HIS A 11 0.91 -11.17 -3.24
C HIS A 11 0.40 -10.28 -4.38
N LEU A 12 1.29 -9.49 -4.95
CA LEU A 12 0.99 -8.61 -6.09
C LEU A 12 1.71 -9.13 -7.33
N THR A 13 0.97 -9.28 -8.44
CA THR A 13 1.52 -9.74 -9.72
C THR A 13 1.32 -8.65 -10.77
N PHE A 14 2.38 -8.28 -11.47
CA PHE A 14 2.38 -7.26 -12.52
C PHE A 14 2.84 -7.89 -13.84
N THR A 15 2.09 -7.64 -14.92
CA THR A 15 2.41 -8.17 -16.26
C THR A 15 2.40 -7.02 -17.27
N CYS A 16 3.57 -6.70 -17.83
CA CYS A 16 3.73 -5.63 -18.82
C CYS A 16 4.98 -5.89 -19.70
N PRO A 17 4.94 -5.62 -21.02
CA PRO A 17 6.13 -5.59 -21.85
C PRO A 17 7.12 -4.52 -21.36
N GLY A 18 8.40 -4.87 -21.21
CA GLY A 18 9.43 -3.92 -20.78
C GLY A 18 9.24 -3.39 -19.36
N LEU A 19 8.61 -4.16 -18.47
CA LEU A 19 8.38 -3.77 -17.08
C LEU A 19 9.69 -3.34 -16.40
N ASP A 20 9.73 -2.08 -15.97
CA ASP A 20 10.80 -1.57 -15.13
C ASP A 20 10.62 -2.05 -13.70
N ARG A 21 11.32 -3.14 -13.37
CA ARG A 21 11.25 -3.79 -12.06
C ARG A 21 11.83 -2.92 -10.96
N GLU A 22 12.90 -2.17 -11.23
CA GLU A 22 13.59 -1.41 -10.18
C GLU A 22 12.74 -0.22 -9.75
N ASN A 23 12.20 0.52 -10.71
CA ASN A 23 11.29 1.62 -10.42
C ASN A 23 10.00 1.13 -9.76
N LEU A 24 9.46 -0.03 -10.17
CA LEU A 24 8.30 -0.63 -9.52
C LEU A 24 8.56 -0.94 -8.04
N LEU A 25 9.72 -1.52 -7.71
CA LEU A 25 10.07 -1.80 -6.32
C LEU A 25 10.25 -0.51 -5.51
N ALA A 26 10.97 0.48 -6.07
CA ALA A 26 11.14 1.77 -5.41
C ALA A 26 9.81 2.48 -5.14
N LEU A 27 8.86 2.40 -6.08
CA LEU A 27 7.52 2.94 -5.91
C LEU A 27 6.75 2.20 -4.81
N LEU A 28 6.76 0.86 -4.82
CA LEU A 28 6.07 0.06 -3.79
C LEU A 28 6.66 0.30 -2.40
N ASP A 29 7.98 0.42 -2.27
CA ASP A 29 8.65 0.74 -1.01
C ASP A 29 8.25 2.13 -0.50
N SER A 30 8.03 3.10 -1.40
CA SER A 30 7.57 4.45 -1.04
C SER A 30 6.14 4.49 -0.47
N CYS A 31 5.34 3.45 -0.73
CA CYS A 31 3.98 3.32 -0.21
C CYS A 31 3.92 2.66 1.18
N LEU A 32 5.04 2.17 1.71
CA LEU A 32 5.08 1.57 3.04
C LEU A 32 5.00 2.65 4.12
N LEU A 33 4.29 2.34 5.20
CA LEU A 33 4.29 3.18 6.39
C LEU A 33 5.70 3.22 6.98
N THR A 34 6.12 4.40 7.42
CA THR A 34 7.29 4.56 8.27
C THR A 34 7.03 3.94 9.65
N ASP A 35 8.10 3.68 10.41
CA ASP A 35 7.98 3.14 11.78
C ASP A 35 7.09 4.00 12.68
N ALA A 36 7.18 5.32 12.54
CA ALA A 36 6.38 6.28 13.30
C ALA A 36 4.89 6.19 12.94
N GLU A 37 4.57 6.09 11.63
CA GLU A 37 3.20 5.94 11.17
C GLU A 37 2.63 4.58 11.58
N TYR A 38 3.40 3.51 11.48
CA TYR A 38 2.98 2.18 11.93
C TYR A 38 2.63 2.18 13.43
N ALA A 39 3.47 2.82 14.25
CA ALA A 39 3.23 2.97 15.69
C ALA A 39 1.99 3.82 16.03
N ALA A 40 1.64 4.80 15.18
CA ALA A 40 0.45 5.64 15.37
C ALA A 40 -0.87 4.86 15.20
N GLY A 41 -0.82 3.71 14.52
CA GLY A 41 -1.88 2.72 14.48
C GLY A 41 -3.14 3.06 13.67
N PRO A 42 -4.10 2.13 13.58
CA PRO A 42 -5.19 2.16 12.60
C PRO A 42 -6.14 3.37 12.67
N LYS A 43 -6.24 4.05 13.82
CA LYS A 43 -7.04 5.28 13.93
C LYS A 43 -6.40 6.42 13.16
N SER A 44 -5.09 6.62 13.35
CA SER A 44 -4.30 7.65 12.69
C SER A 44 -4.16 7.38 11.19
N TRP A 45 -4.08 6.10 10.79
CA TRP A 45 -3.99 5.74 9.37
C TRP A 45 -5.21 6.19 8.54
N ARG A 46 -6.39 6.34 9.17
CA ARG A 46 -7.59 6.85 8.50
C ARG A 46 -7.49 8.32 8.10
N GLU A 47 -6.52 9.04 8.64
CA GLU A 47 -6.29 10.45 8.35
C GLU A 47 -5.17 10.64 7.30
N LEU A 48 -4.49 9.55 6.90
CA LEU A 48 -3.50 9.59 5.84
C LEU A 48 -4.18 9.88 4.49
N SER A 49 -3.44 10.53 3.60
CA SER A 49 -3.93 10.88 2.26
C SER A 49 -4.45 9.64 1.53
N HIS A 50 -5.71 9.70 1.10
CA HIS A 50 -6.28 8.71 0.21
C HIS A 50 -5.91 9.04 -1.25
N ALA A 51 -4.63 8.90 -1.58
CA ALA A 51 -4.07 9.33 -2.86
C ALA A 51 -4.74 8.72 -4.12
N PHE A 52 -5.54 7.66 -3.95
CA PHE A 52 -6.23 6.96 -5.04
C PHE A 52 -7.76 7.09 -5.01
N ASP A 53 -8.36 7.79 -4.05
CA ASP A 53 -9.83 7.86 -3.94
C ASP A 53 -10.44 8.52 -5.19
N GLU A 54 -9.85 9.61 -5.69
CA GLU A 54 -10.30 10.28 -6.92
C GLU A 54 -10.19 9.38 -8.17
N LEU A 55 -9.32 8.37 -8.15
CA LEU A 55 -9.14 7.42 -9.26
C LEU A 55 -10.10 6.23 -9.19
N LEU A 56 -10.69 6.00 -8.02
CA LEU A 56 -11.60 4.89 -7.72
C LEU A 56 -13.06 5.34 -7.64
N ASP A 57 -13.32 6.65 -7.71
CA ASP A 57 -14.67 7.18 -7.80
C ASP A 57 -15.38 6.64 -9.07
N PRO A 58 -16.61 6.14 -8.93
CA PRO A 58 -17.36 5.65 -10.07
C PRO A 58 -17.58 6.79 -11.07
N VAL A 59 -17.25 6.52 -12.34
CA VAL A 59 -17.61 7.44 -13.44
C VAL A 59 -19.13 7.53 -13.48
N ALA A 60 -19.65 8.75 -13.32
CA ALA A 60 -21.08 9.07 -13.32
C ALA A 60 -21.77 8.73 -14.66
#